data_AF-A0A7W7VP53-F1
#
_entry.id   AF-A0A7W7VP53-F1
#
_cell.length_a   1.000
_cell.length_b   1.000
_cell.length_c   1.000
_cell.angle_alpha   90.00
_cell.angle_beta   90.00
_cell.angle_gamma   90.00
#
_symmetry.space_group_name_H-M   'P 1'
#
loop_
_entity.id
_entity.type
_entity.pdbx_description
1 polymer ?
#
loop_
_entity_poly.entity_id
_entity_poly.type
_entity_poly.pdbx_seq_one_letter_code
_entity_poly.pdbx_strand_id
1 'polypeptide(L)'
;MTETENRLRDALSAAASTAVDIRPLTVPVPRRRRWTVPIAATAAAAFVAVLLTVRLASVLASSDGSEVIAMSVGTQGESGTPGIRVFLCASGDTALYSGCADGKVTEKGKADVQAALQNRSEVESVFFTDQRTAYEDFRRTYNDKNPELLQVVKITDMSDSFTIQVRPGADRTALLEAVSKLPGVTQAADIACLVERTSLRSIVIRMFFGDDDEPCVRWQSGAGKPGFGSPQGRS
;
A
#
# COMPACT_ATOMS: atom_id res chain seq x y z
N MET A 1 -10.15 3.32 -37.75
CA MET A 1 -8.70 3.59 -37.71
C MET A 1 -8.51 5.09 -37.68
N THR A 2 -7.81 5.61 -36.68
CA THR A 2 -7.68 7.05 -36.45
C THR A 2 -6.46 7.60 -37.18
N GLU A 3 -6.54 8.84 -37.66
CA GLU A 3 -5.48 9.52 -38.42
C GLU A 3 -4.13 9.58 -37.68
N THR A 4 -4.18 9.57 -36.35
CA THR A 4 -3.02 9.48 -35.46
C THR A 4 -2.22 8.19 -35.64
N GLU A 5 -2.89 7.05 -35.90
CA GLU A 5 -2.24 5.75 -36.10
C GLU A 5 -1.48 5.70 -37.42
N ASN A 6 -2.04 6.31 -38.48
CA ASN A 6 -1.40 6.37 -39.79
C ASN A 6 -0.12 7.23 -39.74
N ARG A 7 -0.15 8.36 -39.02
CA ARG A 7 1.04 9.20 -38.83
C ARG A 7 2.16 8.50 -38.06
N LEU A 8 1.81 7.67 -37.07
CA LEU A 8 2.79 6.86 -36.33
C LEU A 8 3.42 5.79 -37.22
N ARG A 9 2.61 5.10 -38.05
CA ARG A 9 3.10 4.11 -39.02
C ARG A 9 4.07 4.72 -40.03
N ASP A 10 3.73 5.89 -40.57
CA ASP A 10 4.59 6.59 -41.55
C ASP A 10 5.91 7.03 -40.92
N ALA A 11 5.88 7.56 -39.68
CA ALA A 11 7.09 7.95 -38.97
C ALA A 11 8.03 6.76 -38.69
N LEU A 12 7.47 5.60 -38.33
CA LEU A 12 8.23 4.37 -38.10
C LEU A 12 8.80 3.77 -39.40
N SER A 13 8.03 3.81 -40.49
CA SER A 13 8.48 3.31 -41.80
C SER A 13 9.60 4.17 -42.38
N ALA A 14 9.56 5.49 -42.19
CA ALA A 14 10.62 6.40 -42.62
C ALA A 14 11.95 6.12 -41.87
N ALA A 15 11.89 5.87 -40.56
CA ALA A 15 13.08 5.56 -39.75
C ALA A 15 13.72 4.21 -40.09
N ALA A 16 12.92 3.21 -40.49
CA ALA A 16 13.43 1.91 -40.91
C ALA A 16 14.21 1.98 -42.24
N SER A 17 13.84 2.91 -43.13
CA SER A 17 14.48 3.05 -44.45
C SER A 17 15.88 3.67 -44.42
N THR A 18 16.28 4.27 -43.29
CA THR A 18 17.62 4.85 -43.10
C THR A 18 18.65 3.86 -42.55
N ALA A 19 18.27 2.62 -42.25
CA ALA A 19 19.18 1.58 -41.77
C ALA A 19 19.73 0.76 -42.95
N VAL A 20 20.57 1.37 -43.78
CA VAL A 20 21.37 0.68 -44.80
C VAL A 20 22.85 0.87 -44.47
N ASP A 21 23.49 -0.23 -44.07
CA ASP A 21 24.81 -0.70 -44.49
C ASP A 21 25.52 -1.46 -43.33
N ILE A 22 25.20 -2.74 -43.17
CA ILE A 22 25.97 -3.63 -42.28
C ILE A 22 27.04 -4.31 -43.13
N ARG A 23 28.28 -3.80 -43.04
CA ARG A 23 29.47 -4.54 -43.49
C ARG A 23 29.59 -5.85 -42.69
N PRO A 24 29.83 -7.00 -43.35
CA PRO A 24 30.03 -8.25 -42.63
C PRO A 24 31.39 -8.24 -41.91
N LEU A 25 31.38 -8.46 -40.60
CA LEU A 25 32.59 -8.61 -39.78
C LEU A 25 33.18 -10.01 -39.98
N THR A 26 34.34 -10.08 -40.62
CA THR A 26 35.18 -11.27 -40.72
C THR A 26 35.67 -11.72 -39.33
N VAL A 27 35.45 -12.98 -38.97
CA VAL A 27 35.81 -13.55 -37.66
C VAL A 27 37.29 -13.94 -37.63
N PRO A 28 38.13 -13.50 -36.67
CA PRO A 28 39.49 -14.02 -36.54
C PRO A 28 39.58 -15.26 -35.65
N VAL A 29 40.37 -16.23 -36.12
CA VAL A 29 40.75 -17.50 -35.48
C VAL A 29 41.62 -17.26 -34.22
N PRO A 30 41.47 -18.03 -33.12
CA PRO A 30 42.24 -17.79 -31.90
C PRO A 30 43.67 -18.32 -32.03
N ARG A 31 44.66 -17.46 -31.82
CA ARG A 31 46.06 -17.85 -31.67
C ARG A 31 46.58 -17.45 -30.28
N ARG A 32 46.93 -18.45 -29.47
CA ARG A 32 47.68 -18.29 -28.20
C ARG A 32 48.95 -17.47 -28.46
N ARG A 33 49.28 -16.51 -27.57
CA ARG A 33 50.54 -16.46 -26.78
C ARG A 33 50.96 -15.04 -26.37
N ARG A 34 51.23 -14.94 -25.05
CA ARG A 34 52.14 -14.06 -24.28
C ARG A 34 51.89 -12.55 -24.24
N TRP A 35 51.60 -12.14 -23.00
CA TRP A 35 51.91 -10.89 -22.31
C TRP A 35 52.93 -9.96 -22.98
N THR A 36 52.47 -8.73 -23.21
CA THR A 36 53.10 -7.46 -22.79
C THR A 36 52.02 -6.37 -22.86
N VAL A 37 51.87 -5.59 -21.79
CA VAL A 37 51.00 -4.40 -21.74
C VAL A 37 51.86 -3.20 -22.18
N PRO A 38 51.34 -2.29 -23.01
CA PRO A 38 51.25 -0.93 -22.50
C PRO A 38 49.97 -0.18 -22.90
N ILE A 39 49.72 0.81 -22.05
CA ILE A 39 48.59 1.74 -21.93
C ILE A 39 48.39 2.56 -23.21
N ALA A 40 47.19 2.54 -23.80
CA ALA A 40 46.63 3.69 -24.51
C ALA A 40 45.13 3.50 -24.80
N ALA A 41 44.38 4.60 -24.67
CA ALA A 41 43.03 4.85 -25.17
C ALA A 41 41.84 4.31 -24.35
N THR A 42 41.62 5.01 -23.24
CA THR A 42 40.28 5.36 -22.74
C THR A 42 39.39 5.94 -23.84
N ALA A 43 38.35 5.20 -24.27
CA ALA A 43 37.13 5.76 -24.89
C ALA A 43 36.12 4.65 -25.24
N ALA A 44 35.46 4.05 -24.25
CA ALA A 44 34.17 3.34 -24.46
C ALA A 44 33.55 2.91 -23.11
N ALA A 45 33.45 3.82 -22.14
CA ALA A 45 32.59 3.62 -20.97
C ALA A 45 31.48 4.69 -21.00
N ALA A 46 30.69 4.69 -22.07
CA ALA A 46 29.54 5.58 -22.22
C ALA A 46 28.34 4.87 -22.86
N PHE A 47 28.15 3.58 -22.58
CA PHE A 47 26.93 2.84 -22.95
C PHE A 47 26.38 1.96 -21.82
N VAL A 48 26.66 2.31 -20.56
CA VAL A 48 25.93 1.75 -19.39
C VAL A 48 25.09 2.83 -18.66
N ALA A 49 25.18 4.10 -19.08
CA ALA A 49 24.51 5.21 -18.40
C ALA A 49 23.16 5.65 -19.01
N VAL A 50 22.61 4.94 -20.00
CA VAL A 50 21.33 5.32 -20.66
C VAL A 50 20.16 4.38 -20.31
N LEU A 51 20.39 3.31 -19.54
CA LEU A 51 19.30 2.45 -19.02
C LEU A 51 18.94 2.71 -17.54
N LEU A 52 19.39 3.84 -16.96
CA LEU A 52 19.09 4.21 -15.56
C LEU A 52 18.32 5.53 -15.39
N THR A 53 17.92 6.21 -16.48
CA THR A 53 17.33 7.57 -16.39
C THR A 53 15.86 7.67 -16.79
N VAL A 54 15.16 6.56 -17.04
CA VAL A 54 13.69 6.58 -17.16
C VAL A 54 13.12 5.58 -16.18
N ARG A 55 12.87 6.05 -14.94
CA ARG A 55 11.85 5.59 -13.95
C ARG A 55 12.11 6.14 -12.53
N LEU A 56 12.99 7.13 -12.32
CA LEU A 56 13.03 7.84 -11.02
C LEU A 56 11.87 8.84 -10.82
N ALA A 57 11.15 9.23 -11.88
CA ALA A 57 10.04 10.18 -11.76
C ALA A 57 8.72 9.58 -11.24
N SER A 58 8.58 8.25 -11.21
CA SER A 58 7.33 7.60 -10.76
C SER A 58 7.34 7.16 -9.29
N VAL A 59 8.42 7.38 -8.54
CA VAL A 59 8.49 7.01 -7.11
C VAL A 59 8.16 8.19 -6.18
N LEU A 60 8.17 9.43 -6.68
CA LEU A 60 7.88 10.62 -5.85
C LEU A 60 6.47 11.20 -6.05
N ALA A 61 5.59 10.53 -6.80
CA ALA A 61 4.24 11.03 -7.12
C ALA A 61 3.11 10.15 -6.56
N SER A 62 3.38 9.38 -5.51
CA SER A 62 2.36 8.55 -4.83
C SER A 62 2.36 8.82 -3.33
N SER A 63 2.11 10.07 -2.92
CA SER A 63 1.78 10.41 -1.54
C SER A 63 0.40 11.04 -1.42
N ASP A 64 -0.56 10.56 -2.22
CA ASP A 64 -1.97 10.90 -2.07
C ASP A 64 -2.69 9.63 -1.57
N GLY A 65 -2.79 9.52 -0.23
CA GLY A 65 -3.49 8.42 0.45
C GLY A 65 -2.81 7.89 1.71
N SER A 66 -1.56 8.27 1.97
CA SER A 66 -0.82 7.82 3.15
C SER A 66 -1.34 8.42 4.46
N GLU A 67 -2.06 9.53 4.43
CA GLU A 67 -2.50 10.23 5.64
C GLU A 67 -3.70 9.54 6.32
N VAL A 68 -4.64 9.00 5.53
CA VAL A 68 -5.78 8.21 6.05
C VAL A 68 -5.33 6.82 6.53
N ILE A 69 -4.31 6.25 5.86
CA ILE A 69 -3.67 5.00 6.29
C ILE A 69 -2.83 5.24 7.55
N ALA A 70 -2.17 6.40 7.69
CA ALA A 70 -1.39 6.73 8.87
C ALA A 70 -2.26 6.77 10.14
N MET A 71 -3.50 7.24 10.08
CA MET A 71 -4.40 7.24 11.24
C MET A 71 -4.94 5.84 11.59
N SER A 72 -4.93 4.89 10.65
CA SER A 72 -5.35 3.50 10.87
C SER A 72 -4.19 2.54 11.19
N VAL A 73 -2.95 2.93 10.88
CA VAL A 73 -1.72 2.16 11.16
C VAL A 73 -0.94 2.73 12.35
N GLY A 74 -1.15 4.01 12.66
CA GLY A 74 -0.35 4.82 13.59
C GLY A 74 -0.54 4.55 15.07
N THR A 75 -1.29 3.52 15.45
CA THR A 75 -1.39 3.06 16.82
C THR A 75 -0.75 1.69 16.91
N GLN A 76 0.21 1.50 17.81
CA GLN A 76 0.56 0.15 18.27
C GLN A 76 -0.52 -0.24 19.28
N GLY A 77 -1.11 -1.42 19.13
CA GLY A 77 -2.20 -1.82 20.02
C GLY A 77 -1.61 -2.19 21.37
N GLU A 78 -2.45 -2.31 22.39
CA GLU A 78 -2.01 -2.81 23.70
C GLU A 78 -1.28 -4.16 23.59
N SER A 79 -1.52 -4.94 22.52
CA SER A 79 -0.84 -6.20 22.24
C SER A 79 0.64 -6.08 21.84
N GLY A 80 1.13 -4.89 21.45
CA GLY A 80 2.51 -4.67 20.97
C GLY A 80 2.89 -5.40 19.65
N THR A 81 2.08 -6.37 19.20
CA THR A 81 2.26 -7.14 17.97
C THR A 81 1.26 -6.74 16.88
N PRO A 82 1.70 -6.67 15.60
CA PRO A 82 0.83 -6.31 14.49
C PRO A 82 -0.19 -7.44 14.21
N GLY A 83 -1.48 -7.13 14.35
CA GLY A 83 -2.60 -8.03 14.08
C GLY A 83 -3.66 -7.40 13.18
N ILE A 84 -4.86 -7.99 13.14
CA ILE A 84 -6.00 -7.36 12.45
C ILE A 84 -6.67 -6.37 13.40
N ARG A 85 -6.71 -5.11 13.03
CA ARG A 85 -7.45 -4.06 13.74
C ARG A 85 -8.86 -3.90 13.19
N VAL A 86 -9.82 -3.87 14.07
CA VAL A 86 -11.24 -3.64 13.77
C VAL A 86 -11.63 -2.31 14.39
N PHE A 87 -12.03 -1.36 13.57
CA PHE A 87 -12.44 -0.04 14.01
C PHE A 87 -13.96 -0.01 14.14
N LEU A 88 -14.43 0.51 15.26
CA LEU A 88 -15.86 0.62 15.54
C LEU A 88 -16.42 1.93 14.99
N CYS A 89 -17.72 1.95 14.75
CA CYS A 89 -18.44 3.18 14.37
C CYS A 89 -18.30 4.25 15.46
N ALA A 90 -17.85 5.42 15.03
CA ALA A 90 -17.75 6.63 15.80
C ALA A 90 -18.91 7.59 15.47
N SER A 91 -18.96 8.70 16.20
CA SER A 91 -19.94 9.76 15.93
C SER A 91 -19.61 10.42 14.59
N GLY A 92 -20.55 10.37 13.63
CA GLY A 92 -20.39 10.95 12.28
C GLY A 92 -20.28 9.93 11.14
N ASP A 93 -20.18 8.64 11.47
CA ASP A 93 -20.02 7.57 10.47
C ASP A 93 -21.32 7.13 9.80
N THR A 94 -22.48 7.58 10.30
CA THR A 94 -23.82 7.17 9.83
C THR A 94 -24.07 7.43 8.35
N ALA A 95 -23.48 8.48 7.79
CA ALA A 95 -23.66 8.86 6.38
C ALA A 95 -22.67 8.15 5.44
N LEU A 96 -21.61 7.54 5.98
CA LEU A 96 -20.47 7.03 5.21
C LEU A 96 -20.43 5.50 5.15
N TYR A 97 -20.96 4.81 6.17
CA TYR A 97 -20.87 3.35 6.32
C TYR A 97 -22.23 2.75 6.65
N SER A 98 -22.67 1.78 5.85
CA SER A 98 -24.03 1.22 5.94
C SER A 98 -24.32 0.49 7.25
N GLY A 99 -23.33 -0.17 7.86
CA GLY A 99 -23.44 -0.80 9.17
C GLY A 99 -23.02 0.10 10.33
N CYS A 100 -22.86 1.40 10.07
CA CYS A 100 -22.85 2.45 11.08
C CYS A 100 -24.14 3.29 11.07
N ALA A 101 -25.22 2.79 10.47
CA ALA A 101 -26.51 3.51 10.40
C ALA A 101 -27.03 3.95 11.77
N ASP A 102 -26.78 3.15 12.81
CA ASP A 102 -27.17 3.43 14.19
C ASP A 102 -26.21 4.37 14.93
N GLY A 103 -25.15 4.82 14.25
CA GLY A 103 -24.14 5.74 14.75
C GLY A 103 -23.09 5.08 15.64
N LYS A 104 -22.66 5.83 16.66
CA LYS A 104 -21.59 5.38 17.57
C LYS A 104 -22.02 4.09 18.27
N VAL A 105 -21.12 3.09 18.27
CA VAL A 105 -21.38 1.80 18.92
C VAL A 105 -21.62 1.98 20.42
N THR A 106 -22.72 1.41 20.91
CA THR A 106 -23.06 1.38 22.34
C THR A 106 -22.22 0.35 23.09
N GLU A 107 -22.16 0.42 24.43
CA GLU A 107 -21.45 -0.61 25.24
C GLU A 107 -21.98 -2.03 24.99
N LYS A 108 -23.30 -2.17 24.77
CA LYS A 108 -23.88 -3.44 24.35
C LYS A 108 -23.37 -3.86 22.97
N GLY A 109 -23.33 -2.95 22.00
CA GLY A 109 -22.79 -3.23 20.67
C GLY A 109 -21.32 -3.63 20.71
N LYS A 110 -20.51 -3.02 21.57
CA LYS A 110 -19.10 -3.40 21.77
C LYS A 110 -18.98 -4.83 22.29
N ALA A 111 -19.79 -5.19 23.29
CA ALA A 111 -19.83 -6.54 23.84
C ALA A 111 -20.27 -7.57 22.78
N ASP A 112 -21.27 -7.23 21.97
CA ASP A 112 -21.77 -8.10 20.89
C ASP A 112 -20.68 -8.31 19.81
N VAL A 113 -19.95 -7.25 19.42
CA VAL A 113 -18.80 -7.36 18.50
C VAL A 113 -17.68 -8.19 19.12
N GLN A 114 -17.30 -7.92 20.37
CA GLN A 114 -16.25 -8.67 21.06
C GLN A 114 -16.56 -10.16 21.13
N ALA A 115 -17.80 -10.53 21.48
CA ALA A 115 -18.25 -11.91 21.51
C ALA A 115 -18.20 -12.55 20.10
N ALA A 116 -18.62 -11.82 19.06
CA ALA A 116 -18.56 -12.28 17.69
C ALA A 116 -17.12 -12.53 17.21
N LEU A 117 -16.15 -11.73 17.67
CA LEU A 117 -14.73 -11.92 17.37
C LEU A 117 -14.16 -13.13 18.13
N GLN A 118 -14.46 -13.25 19.43
CA GLN A 118 -13.95 -14.32 20.28
C GLN A 118 -14.51 -15.71 19.93
N ASN A 119 -15.72 -15.79 19.37
CA ASN A 119 -16.34 -17.06 18.98
C ASN A 119 -15.78 -17.66 17.68
N ARG A 120 -14.82 -16.99 17.02
CA ARG A 120 -14.19 -17.49 15.79
C ARG A 120 -13.04 -18.43 16.11
N SER A 121 -12.98 -19.54 15.39
CA SER A 121 -11.93 -20.57 15.57
C SER A 121 -10.53 -20.10 15.13
N GLU A 122 -10.50 -19.13 14.22
CA GLU A 122 -9.32 -18.53 13.59
C GLU A 122 -8.64 -17.50 14.50
N VAL A 123 -9.34 -17.07 15.56
CA VAL A 123 -8.89 -16.03 16.50
C VAL A 123 -8.15 -16.68 17.67
N GLU A 124 -6.99 -16.12 17.98
CA GLU A 124 -6.19 -16.50 19.15
C GLU A 124 -6.55 -15.63 20.36
N SER A 125 -6.58 -14.31 20.17
CA SER A 125 -6.93 -13.37 21.23
C SER A 125 -7.50 -12.07 20.65
N VAL A 126 -8.25 -11.34 21.47
CA VAL A 126 -8.90 -10.07 21.14
C VAL A 126 -8.58 -9.06 22.24
N PHE A 127 -8.00 -7.93 21.87
CA PHE A 127 -7.66 -6.82 22.76
C PHE A 127 -8.51 -5.61 22.41
N PHE A 128 -9.15 -5.01 23.40
CA PHE A 128 -9.89 -3.76 23.22
C PHE A 128 -8.97 -2.56 23.47
N THR A 129 -9.15 -1.51 22.67
CA THR A 129 -8.46 -0.23 22.85
C THR A 129 -9.48 0.88 22.72
N ASP A 130 -9.68 1.63 23.81
CA ASP A 130 -10.58 2.77 23.82
C ASP A 130 -9.95 4.00 23.15
N GLN A 131 -10.81 4.94 22.79
CA GLN A 131 -10.47 6.20 22.13
C GLN A 131 -9.33 6.99 22.82
N ARG A 132 -9.30 7.04 24.15
CA ARG A 132 -8.28 7.79 24.89
C ARG A 132 -6.94 7.07 24.83
N THR A 133 -6.94 5.76 25.04
CA THR A 133 -5.72 4.94 24.91
C THR A 133 -5.16 5.02 23.49
N ALA A 134 -6.02 4.93 22.47
CA ALA A 134 -5.62 5.11 21.08
C ALA A 134 -4.97 6.48 20.81
N TYR A 135 -5.50 7.55 21.41
CA TYR A 135 -4.91 8.89 21.31
C TYR A 135 -3.56 9.01 22.02
N GLU A 136 -3.40 8.37 23.18
CA GLU A 136 -2.12 8.35 23.89
C GLU A 136 -1.04 7.62 23.08
N ASP A 137 -1.37 6.49 22.45
CA ASP A 137 -0.45 5.75 21.59
C ASP A 137 -0.13 6.50 20.30
N PHE A 138 -1.12 7.19 19.72
CA PHE A 138 -0.91 8.11 18.60
C PHE A 138 0.06 9.22 18.99
N ARG A 139 -0.15 9.89 20.13
CA ARG A 139 0.77 10.92 20.63
C ARG A 139 2.18 10.37 20.79
N ARG A 140 2.36 9.23 21.44
CA ARG A 140 3.67 8.59 21.60
C ARG A 140 4.35 8.32 20.26
N THR A 141 3.58 7.90 19.26
CA THR A 141 4.12 7.52 17.94
C THR A 141 4.51 8.73 17.10
N TYR A 142 3.75 9.81 17.17
CA TYR A 142 3.90 10.98 16.28
C TYR A 142 4.55 12.21 16.93
N ASN A 143 4.74 12.22 18.26
CA ASN A 143 5.37 13.33 18.97
C ASN A 143 6.70 13.76 18.33
N ASP A 144 7.53 12.80 17.95
CA ASP A 144 8.85 13.08 17.40
C ASP A 144 8.86 13.04 15.86
N LYS A 145 7.83 12.45 15.24
CA LYS A 145 7.78 12.24 13.78
C LYS A 145 7.05 13.36 13.04
N ASN A 146 5.95 13.85 13.61
CA ASN A 146 5.13 14.87 12.99
C ASN A 146 4.29 15.61 14.06
N PRO A 147 4.87 16.61 14.73
CA PRO A 147 4.19 17.33 15.82
C PRO A 147 3.01 18.19 15.33
N GLU A 148 2.95 18.54 14.04
CA GLU A 148 1.83 19.29 13.46
C GLU A 148 0.53 18.47 13.47
N LEU A 149 0.62 17.15 13.24
CA LEU A 149 -0.52 16.24 13.34
C LEU A 149 -1.14 16.23 14.74
N LEU A 150 -0.34 16.41 15.79
CA LEU A 150 -0.84 16.46 17.17
C LEU A 150 -1.67 17.71 17.48
N GLN A 151 -1.62 18.74 16.63
CA GLN A 151 -2.40 19.97 16.82
C GLN A 151 -3.81 19.86 16.21
N VAL A 152 -3.97 19.01 15.20
CA VAL A 152 -5.22 18.88 14.44
C VAL A 152 -6.03 17.67 14.85
N VAL A 153 -5.37 16.58 15.26
CA VAL A 153 -6.03 15.34 15.68
C VAL A 153 -6.47 15.45 17.13
N LYS A 154 -7.77 15.27 17.37
CA LYS A 154 -8.36 15.25 18.71
C LYS A 154 -8.63 13.82 19.16
N ILE A 155 -8.82 13.65 20.47
CA ILE A 155 -9.29 12.38 21.04
C ILE A 155 -10.58 11.94 20.35
N THR A 156 -11.51 12.88 20.08
CA THR A 156 -12.79 12.60 19.43
C THR A 156 -12.67 11.99 18.03
N ASP A 157 -11.53 12.19 17.38
CA ASP A 157 -11.27 11.69 16.02
C ASP A 157 -10.70 10.25 16.04
N MET A 158 -10.32 9.75 17.21
CA MET A 158 -9.94 8.36 17.40
C MET A 158 -11.19 7.48 17.46
N SER A 159 -11.11 6.27 16.93
CA SER A 159 -12.20 5.29 17.07
C SER A 159 -11.81 4.23 18.10
N ASP A 160 -12.81 3.78 18.87
CA ASP A 160 -12.65 2.56 19.65
C ASP A 160 -12.32 1.41 18.70
N SER A 161 -11.42 0.51 19.10
CA SER A 161 -10.97 -0.57 18.23
C SER A 161 -10.70 -1.88 18.97
N PHE A 162 -10.78 -2.97 18.23
CA PHE A 162 -10.32 -4.28 18.68
C PHE A 162 -9.10 -4.70 17.85
N THR A 163 -8.07 -5.20 18.51
CA THR A 163 -6.93 -5.86 17.86
C THR A 163 -7.08 -7.35 18.03
N ILE A 164 -7.10 -8.06 16.91
CA ILE A 164 -7.24 -9.50 16.81
C ILE A 164 -5.87 -10.10 16.49
N GLN A 165 -5.43 -11.03 17.35
CA GLN A 165 -4.34 -11.93 17.01
C GLN A 165 -4.91 -13.17 16.33
N VAL A 166 -4.37 -13.48 15.16
CA VAL A 166 -4.85 -14.56 14.28
C VAL A 166 -3.98 -15.77 14.50
N ARG A 167 -4.59 -16.96 14.62
CA ARG A 167 -3.84 -18.20 14.80
C ARG A 167 -2.95 -18.48 13.59
N PRO A 168 -1.79 -19.13 13.78
CA PRO A 168 -0.93 -19.53 12.68
C PRO A 168 -1.67 -20.40 11.66
N GLY A 169 -1.56 -20.07 10.37
CA GLY A 169 -2.16 -20.84 9.27
C GLY A 169 -3.63 -20.57 8.99
N ALA A 170 -4.28 -19.66 9.74
CA ALA A 170 -5.63 -19.21 9.39
C ALA A 170 -5.64 -18.25 8.20
N ASP A 171 -6.74 -18.25 7.45
CA ASP A 171 -6.95 -17.33 6.33
C ASP A 171 -7.30 -15.92 6.83
N ARG A 172 -6.29 -15.04 6.79
CA ARG A 172 -6.40 -13.65 7.25
C ARG A 172 -7.32 -12.83 6.36
N THR A 173 -7.32 -13.06 5.05
CA THR A 173 -8.14 -12.32 4.10
C THR A 173 -9.61 -12.66 4.29
N ALA A 174 -9.95 -13.95 4.43
CA ALA A 174 -11.30 -14.39 4.73
C ALA A 174 -11.80 -13.84 6.09
N LEU A 175 -10.93 -13.86 7.11
CA LEU A 175 -11.25 -13.28 8.41
C LEU A 175 -11.48 -11.76 8.32
N LEU A 176 -10.60 -11.03 7.64
CA LEU A 176 -10.71 -9.59 7.42
C LEU A 176 -12.04 -9.23 6.73
N GLU A 177 -12.41 -9.98 5.69
CA GLU A 177 -13.69 -9.80 5.01
C GLU A 177 -14.88 -10.07 5.94
N ALA A 178 -14.86 -11.17 6.67
CA ALA A 178 -15.96 -11.55 7.55
C ALA A 178 -16.14 -10.54 8.69
N VAL A 179 -15.06 -9.99 9.23
CA VAL A 179 -15.07 -9.02 10.32
C VAL A 179 -15.52 -7.63 9.86
N SER A 180 -15.12 -7.21 8.66
CA SER A 180 -15.55 -5.91 8.09
C SER A 180 -17.07 -5.78 7.88
N LYS A 181 -17.78 -6.92 7.83
CA LYS A 181 -19.23 -7.00 7.63
C LYS A 181 -20.02 -7.00 8.94
N LEU A 182 -19.35 -7.02 10.10
CA LEU A 182 -20.05 -6.99 11.38
C LEU A 182 -20.78 -5.65 11.59
N PRO A 183 -21.97 -5.67 12.22
CA PRO A 183 -22.67 -4.45 12.59
C PRO A 183 -21.85 -3.67 13.63
N GLY A 184 -21.78 -2.34 13.48
CA GLY A 184 -20.97 -1.50 14.36
C GLY A 184 -19.48 -1.43 13.99
N VAL A 185 -19.07 -2.02 12.86
CA VAL A 185 -17.69 -1.92 12.35
C VAL A 185 -17.64 -0.99 11.14
N THR A 186 -16.73 -0.02 11.16
CA THR A 186 -16.46 0.89 10.02
C THR A 186 -15.51 0.26 9.02
N GLN A 187 -14.38 -0.24 9.53
CA GLN A 187 -13.30 -0.81 8.75
C GLN A 187 -12.56 -1.88 9.54
N ALA A 188 -11.94 -2.79 8.81
CA ALA A 188 -10.96 -3.73 9.33
C ALA A 188 -9.65 -3.59 8.55
N ALA A 189 -8.52 -3.55 9.25
CA ALA A 189 -7.20 -3.40 8.67
C ALA A 189 -6.25 -4.48 9.20
N ASP A 190 -5.64 -5.23 8.30
CA ASP A 190 -4.56 -6.14 8.61
C ASP A 190 -3.23 -5.36 8.67
N ILE A 191 -2.83 -5.02 9.90
CA ILE A 191 -1.61 -4.24 10.13
C ILE A 191 -0.36 -5.06 9.82
N ALA A 192 -0.39 -6.37 10.03
CA ALA A 192 0.77 -7.20 9.69
C ALA A 192 0.94 -7.30 8.17
N CYS A 193 -0.16 -7.41 7.40
CA CYS A 193 -0.13 -7.34 5.94
C CYS A 193 0.50 -6.02 5.45
N LEU A 194 0.15 -4.88 6.07
CA LEU A 194 0.73 -3.58 5.72
C LEU A 194 2.23 -3.50 6.01
N VAL A 195 2.67 -4.03 7.15
CA VAL A 195 4.09 -4.11 7.51
C VAL A 195 4.85 -5.07 6.58
N GLU A 196 4.28 -6.23 6.27
CA GLU A 196 4.86 -7.20 5.35
C GLU A 196 5.01 -6.63 3.94
N ARG A 197 4.01 -5.90 3.44
CA ARG A 197 3.99 -5.29 2.11
C ARG A 197 4.94 -4.09 1.96
N THR A 198 5.33 -3.48 3.08
CA THR A 198 6.33 -2.39 3.11
C THR A 198 7.75 -2.90 3.38
N SER A 199 7.94 -4.19 3.63
CA SER A 199 9.26 -4.78 3.81
C SER A 199 10.09 -4.76 2.52
N LEU A 200 11.41 -4.63 2.64
CA LEU A 200 12.32 -4.66 1.49
C LEU A 200 12.17 -5.95 0.66
N ARG A 201 11.87 -7.07 1.34
CA ARG A 201 11.66 -8.35 0.68
C ARG A 201 10.45 -8.31 -0.26
N SER A 202 9.32 -7.78 0.20
CA SER A 202 8.11 -7.69 -0.62
C SER A 202 8.26 -6.67 -1.74
N ILE A 203 8.96 -5.55 -1.51
CA ILE A 203 9.31 -4.59 -2.57
C ILE A 203 10.09 -5.27 -3.70
N VAL A 204 11.10 -6.08 -3.36
CA VAL A 204 11.89 -6.82 -4.34
C VAL A 204 11.02 -7.84 -5.08
N ILE A 205 10.22 -8.64 -4.37
CA ILE A 205 9.34 -9.64 -5.00
C ILE A 205 8.39 -8.97 -6.02
N ARG A 206 7.75 -7.86 -5.65
CA ARG A 206 6.83 -7.12 -6.52
C ARG A 206 7.51 -6.61 -7.79
N MET A 207 8.76 -6.16 -7.67
CA MET A 207 9.55 -5.70 -8.82
C MET A 207 9.83 -6.83 -9.83
N PHE A 208 9.95 -8.07 -9.39
CA PHE A 208 10.30 -9.22 -10.24
C PHE A 208 9.12 -10.09 -10.66
N PHE A 209 8.06 -10.19 -9.84
CA PHE A 209 7.00 -11.18 -9.99
C PHE A 209 5.59 -10.59 -10.12
N GLY A 210 5.44 -9.26 -10.03
CA GLY A 210 4.12 -8.61 -10.07
C GLY A 210 3.41 -8.61 -8.71
N ASP A 211 2.21 -8.03 -8.68
CA ASP A 211 1.43 -7.79 -7.46
C ASP A 211 0.27 -8.78 -7.32
N ASP A 212 0.17 -9.46 -6.18
CA ASP A 212 -1.06 -10.13 -5.76
C ASP A 212 -1.95 -9.08 -5.09
N ASP A 213 -3.01 -8.65 -5.78
CA ASP A 213 -3.85 -7.50 -5.44
C ASP A 213 -4.85 -7.74 -4.28
N GLU A 214 -4.48 -8.49 -3.25
CA GLU A 214 -5.33 -8.60 -2.06
C GLU A 214 -5.17 -7.35 -1.17
N PRO A 215 -6.28 -6.68 -0.80
CA PRO A 215 -6.23 -5.46 -0.01
C PRO A 215 -6.05 -5.79 1.49
N CYS A 216 -4.99 -5.24 2.10
CA CYS A 216 -4.78 -5.33 3.55
C CYS A 216 -5.84 -4.57 4.38
N VAL A 217 -6.69 -3.75 3.74
CA VAL A 217 -7.74 -2.97 4.40
C VAL A 217 -9.07 -3.24 3.73
N ARG A 218 -10.08 -3.56 4.52
CA ARG A 218 -11.44 -3.85 4.08
C ARG A 218 -12.40 -2.85 4.73
N TRP A 219 -13.13 -2.14 3.89
CA TRP A 219 -14.17 -1.22 4.30
C TRP A 219 -15.50 -1.94 4.30
N GLN A 220 -16.42 -1.52 5.16
CA GLN A 220 -17.78 -2.00 5.11
C GLN A 220 -18.46 -1.60 3.79
N SER A 221 -19.25 -2.51 3.23
CA SER A 221 -19.97 -2.31 1.96
C SER A 221 -20.84 -1.05 2.01
N GLY A 222 -20.76 -0.19 0.99
CA GLY A 222 -21.50 1.08 0.90
C GLY A 222 -20.63 2.32 1.11
N ALA A 223 -19.44 2.16 1.70
CA ALA A 223 -18.41 3.18 1.60
C ALA A 223 -17.87 3.17 0.16
N GLY A 224 -18.11 4.26 -0.59
CA GLY A 224 -17.21 4.55 -1.69
C GLY A 224 -15.78 4.53 -1.12
N LYS A 225 -14.82 3.89 -1.79
CA LYS A 225 -13.39 4.17 -1.50
C LYS A 225 -13.29 5.69 -1.31
N PRO A 226 -12.68 6.23 -0.24
CA PRO A 226 -12.54 7.66 -0.09
C PRO A 226 -11.93 8.19 -1.39
N GLY A 227 -12.81 8.79 -2.19
CA GLY A 227 -12.51 9.14 -3.56
C GLY A 227 -11.66 10.38 -3.46
N PHE A 228 -10.40 10.24 -3.82
CA PHE A 228 -9.62 11.39 -4.27
C PHE A 228 -10.45 12.10 -5.33
N GLY A 229 -10.94 13.28 -4.98
CA GLY A 229 -11.66 14.15 -5.90
C GLY A 229 -10.71 14.46 -7.05
N SER A 230 -10.88 13.77 -8.17
CA SER A 230 -10.38 14.27 -9.44
C SER A 230 -11.05 15.63 -9.65
N PRO A 231 -10.31 16.73 -9.86
CA PRO A 231 -10.93 17.99 -10.22
C PRO A 231 -11.55 17.78 -11.60
N GLN A 232 -12.86 17.53 -11.66
CA GLN A 232 -13.60 17.66 -12.91
C GLN A 232 -13.49 19.12 -13.33
N GLY A 233 -12.72 19.33 -14.39
CA GLY A 233 -12.65 20.59 -15.11
C GLY A 233 -14.06 21.03 -15.47
N ARG A 234 -14.45 22.19 -14.92
CA ARG A 234 -15.65 22.90 -15.29
C ARG A 234 -15.41 23.48 -16.68
N SER A 235 -16.24 23.05 -17.63
CA SER A 235 -16.32 23.58 -19.00
C SER A 235 -16.74 25.04 -19.01
#